data_AF-A0A353RCU7-F1
#
_entry.id   AF-A0A353RCU7-F1
#
_cell.length_a   1.000
_cell.length_b   1.000
_cell.length_c   1.000
_cell.angle_alpha   90.00
_cell.angle_beta   90.00
_cell.angle_gamma   90.00
#
_symmetry.space_group_name_H-M   'P 1'
#
loop_
_entity.id
_entity.type
_entity.pdbx_description
1 polymer ?
#
loop_
_entity_poly.entity_id
_entity_poly.type
_entity_poly.pdbx_seq_one_letter_code
_entity_poly.pdbx_strand_id
1 'polypeptide(L)'
;MLTLWKYIVLLLPAGVLAGIASSVAGLASLVSYPALLFAGIPPVAANVTNTAALVLTAVGSGATSKRELHGHLRELLKLLP
;
A
#
# COMPACT_ATOMS: atom_id res chain seq x y z
N MET A 1 10.73 11.44 -22.75
CA MET A 1 11.67 10.44 -22.21
C MET A 1 12.15 10.79 -20.80
N LEU A 2 12.79 11.95 -20.57
CA LEU A 2 13.32 12.35 -19.24
C LEU A 2 12.26 12.36 -18.12
N THR A 3 11.03 12.81 -18.41
CA THR A 3 9.97 12.91 -17.40
C THR A 3 9.56 11.54 -16.83
N LEU A 4 9.50 10.53 -17.70
CA LEU A 4 9.14 9.16 -17.34
C LEU A 4 10.18 8.54 -16.39
N TRP A 5 11.46 8.79 -16.68
CA TRP A 5 12.56 8.38 -15.82
C TRP A 5 12.48 9.00 -14.42
N LYS A 6 12.13 10.30 -14.35
CA LYS A 6 11.94 11.01 -13.06
C LYS A 6 10.86 10.36 -12.20
N TYR A 7 9.73 9.97 -12.80
CA TYR A 7 8.66 9.27 -12.09
C TYR A 7 9.09 7.88 -11.62
N ILE A 8 9.78 7.11 -12.48
CA ILE A 8 10.24 5.76 -12.13
C ILE A 8 11.22 5.82 -10.95
N VAL A 9 12.23 6.68 -11.00
CA VAL A 9 13.25 6.80 -9.96
C VAL A 9 12.67 7.29 -8.62
N LEU A 10 11.65 8.14 -8.65
CA LEU A 10 10.99 8.64 -7.44
C LEU A 10 9.96 7.64 -6.88
N LEU A 11 9.10 7.09 -7.74
CA LEU A 11 7.92 6.34 -7.33
C LEU A 11 8.20 4.86 -7.09
N LEU A 12 9.20 4.24 -7.74
CA LEU A 12 9.58 2.85 -7.43
C LEU A 12 9.99 2.67 -5.96
N PRO A 13 11.01 3.38 -5.44
CA PRO A 13 11.42 3.22 -4.05
C PRO A 13 10.32 3.65 -3.08
N ALA A 14 9.57 4.72 -3.40
CA ALA A 14 8.41 5.13 -2.59
C ALA A 14 7.33 4.05 -2.53
N GLY A 15 7.05 3.36 -3.65
CA GLY A 15 6.11 2.25 -3.71
C GLY A 15 6.57 1.04 -2.90
N VAL A 16 7.85 0.69 -2.96
CA VAL A 16 8.44 -0.38 -2.14
C VAL A 16 8.33 -0.05 -0.65
N LEU A 17 8.72 1.17 -0.25
CA LEU A 17 8.62 1.62 1.13
C LEU A 17 7.17 1.67 1.62
N ALA A 18 6.23 2.13 0.78
CA ALA A 18 4.80 2.13 1.09
C ALA A 18 4.27 0.70 1.28
N GLY A 19 4.68 -0.25 0.44
CA GLY A 19 4.32 -1.66 0.58
C GLY A 19 4.82 -2.28 1.89
N ILE A 20 6.09 -2.05 2.24
CA ILE A 20 6.67 -2.50 3.51
C ILE A 20 5.91 -1.88 4.70
N ALA A 21 5.71 -0.56 4.69
CA ALA A 21 4.99 0.15 5.74
C ALA A 21 3.54 -0.35 5.90
N SER A 22 2.90 -0.71 4.80
CA SER A 22 1.56 -1.30 4.80
C SER A 22 1.53 -2.69 5.42
N SER A 23 2.48 -3.56 5.08
CA SER A 23 2.56 -4.91 5.64
C SER A 23 2.89 -4.93 7.13
N VAL A 24 3.67 -3.97 7.63
CA VAL A 24 4.09 -3.92 9.04
C VAL A 24 3.09 -3.20 9.94
N ALA A 25 2.57 -2.05 9.49
CA ALA A 25 1.81 -1.14 10.34
C ALA A 25 0.49 -0.65 9.71
N GLY A 26 0.17 -1.05 8.47
CA GLY A 26 -0.97 -0.51 7.73
C GLY A 26 -0.79 0.95 7.29
N LEU A 27 0.43 1.48 7.34
CA LEU A 27 0.73 2.91 7.15
C LEU A 27 1.20 3.27 5.73
N ALA A 28 0.69 2.58 4.70
CA ALA A 28 1.13 2.80 3.31
C ALA A 28 1.01 4.27 2.87
N SER A 29 -0.03 4.96 3.34
CA SER A 29 -0.36 6.34 2.97
C SER A 29 0.62 7.38 3.47
N LEU A 30 1.32 7.11 4.58
CA LEU A 30 2.36 8.02 5.07
C LEU A 30 3.54 8.14 4.09
N VAL A 31 3.71 7.15 3.22
CA VAL A 31 4.80 7.12 2.24
C VAL A 31 4.28 7.45 0.83
N SER A 32 3.16 6.85 0.40
CA SER A 32 2.68 6.97 -0.99
C SER A 32 2.09 8.35 -1.30
N TYR A 33 1.35 8.96 -0.38
CA TYR A 33 0.69 10.25 -0.60
C TYR A 33 1.69 11.41 -0.76
N PRO A 34 2.66 11.62 0.16
CA PRO A 34 3.68 12.66 -0.04
C PRO A 34 4.52 12.39 -1.29
N ALA A 35 4.85 11.14 -1.60
CA ALA A 35 5.61 10.80 -2.81
C ALA A 35 4.87 11.18 -4.11
N LEU A 36 3.56 10.98 -4.17
CA LEU A 36 2.73 11.40 -5.30
C LEU A 36 2.62 12.93 -5.41
N LEU A 37 2.49 13.64 -4.29
CA LEU A 37 2.52 15.11 -4.29
C LEU A 37 3.88 15.66 -4.74
N PHE A 38 5.00 15.09 -4.26
CA PHE A 38 6.35 15.45 -4.72
C PHE A 38 6.55 15.17 -6.21
N ALA A 39 5.88 14.16 -6.75
CA ALA A 39 5.89 13.89 -8.18
C ALA A 39 5.10 14.92 -9.01
N GLY A 40 4.31 15.78 -8.38
CA GLY A 40 3.45 16.78 -9.04
C GLY A 40 2.06 16.26 -9.41
N ILE A 41 1.62 15.13 -8.82
CA ILE A 41 0.29 14.58 -9.06
C ILE A 41 -0.76 15.43 -8.30
N PRO A 42 -1.88 15.81 -8.92
CA PRO A 42 -2.95 16.56 -8.26
C PRO A 42 -3.47 15.83 -7.00
N PRO A 43 -3.83 16.56 -5.93
CA PRO A 43 -4.19 15.95 -4.63
C PRO A 43 -5.33 14.93 -4.71
N VAL A 44 -6.32 15.17 -5.59
CA VAL A 44 -7.45 14.26 -5.80
C VAL A 44 -6.98 12.95 -6.43
N ALA A 45 -6.18 13.02 -7.49
CA ALA A 45 -5.61 11.84 -8.14
C ALA A 45 -4.67 11.08 -7.19
N ALA A 46 -3.84 11.80 -6.42
CA ALA A 46 -2.94 11.21 -5.44
C ALA A 46 -3.69 10.44 -4.35
N ASN A 47 -4.81 10.98 -3.86
CA ASN A 47 -5.63 10.30 -2.85
C ASN A 47 -6.32 9.04 -3.39
N VAL A 48 -6.86 9.10 -4.61
CA VAL A 48 -7.47 7.93 -5.27
C VAL A 48 -6.43 6.83 -5.48
N THR A 49 -5.23 7.17 -5.97
CA THR A 49 -4.13 6.22 -6.15
C THR A 49 -3.67 5.63 -4.83
N ASN A 50 -3.55 6.44 -3.77
CA ASN A 50 -3.20 5.97 -2.43
C ASN A 50 -4.24 4.97 -1.88
N THR A 51 -5.53 5.28 -2.01
CA THR A 51 -6.60 4.37 -1.59
C THR A 51 -6.58 3.06 -2.38
N ALA A 52 -6.38 3.13 -3.71
CA ALA A 52 -6.25 1.94 -4.53
C ALA A 52 -5.05 1.08 -4.11
N ALA A 53 -3.92 1.71 -3.77
CA ALA A 53 -2.73 1.02 -3.26
C ALA A 53 -3.00 0.32 -1.92
N LEU A 54 -3.74 0.96 -1.01
CA LEU A 54 -4.14 0.35 0.27
C LEU A 54 -5.01 -0.89 0.06
N VAL A 55 -6.02 -0.80 -0.81
CA VAL A 55 -6.91 -1.93 -1.13
C VAL A 55 -6.11 -3.09 -1.72
N LEU A 56 -5.25 -2.82 -2.70
CA LEU A 56 -4.38 -3.84 -3.29
C LEU A 56 -3.46 -4.46 -2.25
N THR A 57 -2.94 -3.66 -1.32
CA THR A 57 -2.07 -4.18 -0.27
C THR A 57 -2.84 -5.04 0.73
N ALA A 58 -4.04 -4.63 1.14
CA ALA A 58 -4.89 -5.42 2.03
C ALA A 58 -5.29 -6.77 1.38
N VAL A 59 -5.61 -6.76 0.09
CA VAL A 59 -5.90 -7.98 -0.67
C VAL A 59 -4.65 -8.85 -0.79
N GLY A 60 -3.50 -8.26 -1.11
CA GLY A 60 -2.23 -8.96 -1.28
C GLY A 60 -1.71 -9.57 0.02
N SER A 61 -1.70 -8.81 1.12
CA SER A 61 -1.28 -9.29 2.44
C SER A 61 -2.27 -10.34 2.96
N GLY A 62 -3.57 -10.10 2.82
CA GLY A 62 -4.60 -11.07 3.17
C GLY A 62 -4.43 -12.37 2.40
N ALA A 63 -4.20 -12.32 1.09
CA ALA A 63 -3.96 -13.48 0.23
C ALA A 63 -2.72 -14.29 0.65
N THR A 64 -1.62 -13.62 0.98
CA THR A 64 -0.39 -14.24 1.50
C THR A 64 -0.63 -14.92 2.85
N SER A 65 -1.28 -14.23 3.79
CA SER A 65 -1.55 -14.78 5.12
C SER A 65 -2.64 -15.85 5.13
N LYS A 66 -3.38 -16.08 4.02
CA LYS A 66 -4.38 -17.17 3.95
C LYS A 66 -3.80 -18.52 4.30
N ARG A 67 -2.53 -18.79 3.95
CA ARG A 67 -1.90 -20.09 4.22
C ARG A 67 -1.63 -20.31 5.71
N GLU A 68 -1.32 -19.23 6.43
CA GLU A 68 -1.13 -19.22 7.89
C GLU A 68 -2.46 -19.23 8.65
N LEU A 69 -3.54 -18.70 8.04
CA LEU A 69 -4.89 -18.68 8.63
C LEU A 69 -5.70 -19.98 8.45
N HIS A 70 -5.25 -20.91 7.62
CA HIS A 70 -5.96 -22.18 7.40
C HIS A 70 -6.00 -22.99 8.70
N GLY A 71 -7.17 -23.03 9.35
CA GLY A 71 -7.41 -23.73 10.61
C GLY A 71 -7.75 -22.81 11.79
N HIS A 72 -7.36 -21.52 11.74
CA HIS A 72 -7.52 -20.58 12.85
C HIS A 72 -8.61 -19.51 12.63
N LEU A 73 -9.36 -19.57 11.52
CA LEU A 73 -10.42 -18.61 11.20
C LEU A 73 -11.49 -18.46 12.30
N ARG A 74 -11.84 -19.56 13.00
CA ARG A 74 -12.81 -19.52 14.11
C ARG A 74 -12.28 -18.81 15.36
N GLU A 75 -10.97 -18.82 15.60
CA GLU A 75 -10.36 -18.08 16.71
C GLU A 75 -10.27 -16.60 16.39
N LEU A 76 -9.91 -16.25 15.15
CA LEU A 76 -9.89 -14.85 14.71
C LEU A 76 -11.28 -14.20 14.76
N LEU A 77 -12.34 -14.94 14.39
CA LEU A 77 -13.72 -14.47 14.50
C LEU A 77 -14.16 -14.24 15.95
N LYS A 78 -13.52 -14.87 16.94
CA LYS A 78 -13.80 -14.63 18.37
C LYS A 78 -13.03 -13.42 18.93
N LEU A 79 -11.96 -12.99 18.25
CA LEU A 79 -11.13 -11.85 18.63
C LEU A 79 -11.56 -10.54 17.95
N LEU A 80 -12.46 -10.62 16.97
CA LEU A 80 -13.10 -9.44 16.39
C LEU A 80 -14.01 -8.81 17.46
N PRO A 81 -13.82 -7.51 17.77
CA PRO A 81 -14.67 -6.78 18.70
C PRO A 81 -16.11 -6.61 18.18
#